data_AF-A0A178M3B4-F1
#
_entry.id   AF-A0A178M3B4-F1
#
_cell.length_a   1.000
_cell.length_b   1.000
_cell.length_c   1.000
_cell.angle_alpha   90.00
_cell.angle_beta   90.00
_cell.angle_gamma   90.00
#
_symmetry.space_group_name_H-M   'P 1'
#
loop_
_entity.id
_entity.type
_entity.pdbx_description
1 polymer ?
#
loop_
_entity_poly.entity_id
_entity_poly.type
_entity_poly.pdbx_seq_one_letter_code
_entity_poly.pdbx_strand_id
1 'polypeptide(L)'
;MVTECLLGTITCSTANPGPGVMLLLQPCTVDRVPLASVRWIGPVCDEADADEICSWIAAGEWDVTTLSPQLRADVNLVRSSRLN
;
A
#
# COMPACT_ATOMS: atom_id res chain seq x y z
N MET A 1 -23.81 -11.42 -4.59
CA MET A 1 -22.97 -10.89 -3.50
C MET A 1 -21.82 -10.15 -4.16
N VAL A 2 -21.88 -8.83 -4.21
CA VAL A 2 -20.83 -8.00 -4.80
C VAL A 2 -20.01 -7.49 -3.63
N THR A 3 -18.71 -7.81 -3.59
CA THR A 3 -17.79 -7.21 -2.63
C THR A 3 -17.70 -5.72 -2.95
N GLU A 4 -18.27 -4.89 -2.08
CA GLU A 4 -18.13 -3.44 -2.19
C GLU A 4 -16.69 -3.03 -1.88
N CYS A 5 -16.14 -2.10 -2.66
CA CYS A 5 -14.80 -1.59 -2.46
C CYS A 5 -14.71 -0.95 -1.07
N LEU A 6 -13.70 -1.30 -0.27
CA LEU A 6 -13.47 -0.75 1.07
C LEU A 6 -13.26 0.79 1.07
N LEU A 7 -13.21 1.41 -0.11
CA LEU A 7 -13.06 2.85 -0.34
C LEU A 7 -14.38 3.59 -0.66
N GLY A 8 -15.53 2.90 -0.68
CA GLY A 8 -16.85 3.52 -0.87
C GLY A 8 -17.31 3.63 -2.33
N THR A 9 -18.59 3.99 -2.52
CA THR A 9 -19.37 3.92 -3.78
C THR A 9 -18.98 4.95 -4.85
N ILE A 10 -17.92 5.70 -4.62
CA ILE A 10 -17.29 6.60 -5.58
C ILE A 10 -15.87 6.10 -5.74
N THR A 11 -15.40 5.97 -6.99
CA THR A 11 -13.99 5.76 -7.37
C THR A 11 -13.55 4.32 -7.70
N CYS A 12 -14.33 3.54 -8.46
CA CYS A 12 -13.76 2.49 -9.32
C CYS A 12 -13.65 2.90 -10.81
N SER A 13 -14.00 4.14 -11.15
CA SER A 13 -14.00 4.68 -12.52
C SER A 13 -12.80 5.57 -12.86
N THR A 14 -11.85 5.75 -11.93
CA THR A 14 -10.57 6.47 -12.15
C THR A 14 -9.39 5.55 -12.37
N ALA A 15 -9.62 4.28 -12.73
CA ALA A 15 -8.58 3.41 -13.31
C ALA A 15 -8.19 3.89 -14.72
N ASN A 16 -7.75 5.15 -14.83
CA ASN A 16 -6.64 5.51 -15.70
C ASN A 16 -5.54 4.47 -15.39
N PRO A 17 -4.77 3.94 -16.36
CA PRO A 17 -3.70 2.97 -16.08
C PRO A 17 -2.51 3.54 -15.24
N GLY A 18 -2.73 4.57 -14.41
CA GLY A 18 -1.80 5.03 -13.38
C GLY A 18 -2.16 4.49 -12.00
N PRO A 19 -1.62 5.11 -10.94
CA PRO A 19 -0.22 5.20 -10.60
C PRO A 19 0.16 3.94 -9.78
N GLY A 20 0.68 2.88 -10.40
CA GLY A 20 1.12 1.64 -9.71
C GLY A 20 0.10 0.92 -8.80
N VAL A 21 0.50 -0.21 -8.23
CA VAL A 21 -0.33 -1.05 -7.34
C VAL A 21 -0.14 -0.63 -5.88
N MET A 22 -1.23 -0.51 -5.11
CA MET A 22 -1.17 -0.30 -3.67
C MET A 22 -1.18 -1.64 -2.93
N LEU A 23 -0.32 -1.78 -1.92
CA LEU A 23 -0.22 -2.96 -1.07
C LEU A 23 -0.68 -2.64 0.36
N LEU A 24 -1.25 -3.67 1.00
CA LEU A 24 -1.66 -3.65 2.40
C LEU A 24 -0.91 -4.74 3.16
N LEU A 25 -0.11 -4.35 4.14
CA LEU A 25 0.52 -5.28 5.08
C LEU A 25 -0.15 -5.17 6.44
N GLN A 26 -0.75 -6.26 6.90
CA GLN A 26 -1.31 -6.37 8.24
C GLN A 26 -0.61 -7.52 8.98
N PRO A 27 0.21 -7.21 10.01
CA PRO A 27 0.74 -8.25 10.88
C PRO A 27 -0.39 -9.01 11.54
N CYS A 28 -0.31 -10.33 11.52
CA CYS A 28 -1.32 -11.18 12.14
C CYS A 28 -0.68 -12.41 12.78
N THR A 29 -1.42 -13.04 13.69
CA THR A 29 -1.09 -14.39 14.18
C THR A 29 -1.19 -15.42 13.04
N VAL A 30 -0.75 -16.65 13.32
CA VAL A 30 -0.94 -17.79 12.41
C VAL A 30 -2.42 -18.00 12.08
N ASP A 31 -3.31 -17.75 13.05
CA ASP A 31 -4.77 -17.81 12.89
C ASP A 31 -5.37 -16.55 12.24
N ARG A 32 -4.53 -15.69 11.64
CA ARG A 32 -4.91 -14.44 10.95
C ARG A 32 -5.59 -13.39 11.85
N VAL A 33 -5.35 -13.44 13.16
CA VAL A 33 -5.82 -12.39 14.08
C VAL A 33 -4.88 -11.18 13.97
N PRO A 34 -5.37 -9.96 13.69
CA PRO A 34 -4.52 -8.77 13.57
C PRO A 34 -3.75 -8.49 14.86
N LEU A 35 -2.43 -8.23 14.73
CA LEU A 35 -1.55 -7.89 15.86
C LEU A 35 -1.24 -6.39 15.93
N ALA A 36 -1.35 -5.70 14.80
CA ALA A 36 -1.07 -4.27 14.70
C ALA A 36 -1.90 -3.65 13.57
N SER A 37 -1.89 -2.32 13.51
CA SER A 37 -2.52 -1.54 12.44
C SER A 37 -1.98 -1.93 11.07
N VAL A 38 -2.86 -1.83 10.07
CA VAL A 38 -2.50 -2.03 8.68
C VAL A 38 -1.53 -0.95 8.19
N ARG A 39 -0.57 -1.36 7.36
CA ARG A 39 0.39 -0.48 6.68
C ARG A 39 0.05 -0.42 5.21
N TRP A 40 -0.12 0.80 4.71
CA TRP A 40 -0.30 1.09 3.29
C TRP A 40 1.05 1.34 2.64
N ILE A 41 1.31 0.64 1.54
CA ILE A 41 2.59 0.69 0.82
C ILE A 41 2.30 0.93 -0.65
N GLY A 42 3.13 1.74 -1.29
CA GLY A 42 3.07 2.02 -2.72
C GLY A 42 2.93 3.51 -3.07
N PRO A 43 2.78 3.80 -4.37
CA PRO A 43 2.46 2.83 -5.42
C PRO A 43 3.65 1.99 -5.91
N VAL A 44 3.41 0.72 -6.18
CA VAL A 44 4.37 -0.23 -6.79
C VAL A 44 4.26 -0.12 -8.30
N CYS A 45 5.31 0.39 -8.95
CA CYS A 45 5.29 0.72 -10.37
C CYS A 45 6.05 -0.31 -11.21
N ASP A 46 7.09 -0.92 -10.65
CA ASP A 46 7.96 -1.87 -11.35
C ASP A 46 8.47 -3.01 -10.44
N GLU A 47 9.34 -3.85 -10.99
CA GLU A 47 9.92 -5.00 -10.29
C GLU A 47 10.90 -4.59 -9.19
N ALA A 48 11.61 -3.46 -9.35
CA ALA A 48 12.53 -2.97 -8.34
C ALA A 48 11.79 -2.52 -7.08
N ASP A 49 10.64 -1.86 -7.25
CA ASP A 49 9.72 -1.55 -6.15
C ASP A 49 9.27 -2.83 -5.43
N ALA A 50 8.90 -3.88 -6.17
CA ALA A 50 8.47 -5.15 -5.61
C ALA A 50 9.60 -5.86 -4.82
N ASP A 51 10.83 -5.84 -5.33
CA ASP A 51 12.00 -6.42 -4.67
C ASP A 51 12.37 -5.68 -3.38
N GLU A 52 12.26 -4.35 -3.38
CA GLU A 52 12.47 -3.55 -2.18
C GLU A 52 11.46 -3.92 -1.09
N ILE A 53 10.18 -4.02 -1.47
CA ILE A 53 9.11 -4.41 -0.55
C ILE A 53 9.33 -5.83 -0.03
N CYS A 54 9.67 -6.78 -0.89
CA CYS A 54 9.95 -8.17 -0.47
C CYS A 54 11.08 -8.21 0.56
N SER A 55 12.17 -7.48 0.32
CA SER A 55 13.31 -7.38 1.23
C SER A 55 12.91 -6.75 2.56
N TRP A 56 12.12 -5.69 2.53
CA TRP A 56 11.60 -5.01 3.72
C TRP A 56 10.63 -5.89 4.53
N ILE A 57 9.75 -6.64 3.86
CA ILE A 57 8.86 -7.60 4.53
C ILE A 57 9.68 -8.69 5.22
N ALA A 58 10.72 -9.21 4.54
CA ALA A 58 11.59 -10.25 5.09
C ALA A 58 12.42 -9.77 6.30
N ALA A 59 12.78 -8.48 6.36
CA ALA A 59 13.51 -7.89 7.49
C ALA A 59 12.69 -7.85 8.79
N GLY A 60 11.35 -7.81 8.72
CA GLY A 60 10.45 -8.05 9.86
C GLY A 60 10.21 -6.87 10.81
N GLU A 61 10.98 -5.78 10.72
CA GLU A 61 10.75 -4.57 11.55
C GLU A 61 9.50 -3.79 11.09
N TRP A 62 9.19 -3.85 9.80
CA TRP A 62 8.02 -3.25 9.14
C TRP A 62 7.76 -1.78 9.51
N ASP A 63 8.80 -1.00 9.73
CA ASP A 63 8.72 0.45 9.83
C ASP A 63 8.64 1.05 8.41
N VAL A 64 7.54 1.74 8.09
CA VAL A 64 7.32 2.33 6.75
C VAL A 64 8.33 3.45 6.47
N THR A 65 8.93 4.04 7.51
CA THR A 65 9.94 5.09 7.34
C THR A 65 11.28 4.57 6.80
N THR A 66 11.49 3.25 6.75
CA THR A 66 12.69 2.63 6.16
C THR A 66 12.53 2.30 4.67
N LEU A 67 11.31 2.31 4.13
CA LEU A 67 11.07 2.17 2.69
C LEU A 67 11.47 3.44 1.93
N SER A 68 11.78 3.32 0.65
CA SER A 68 11.98 4.44 -0.26
C SER A 68 10.74 5.35 -0.28
N PRO A 69 10.90 6.70 -0.34
CA PRO A 69 9.77 7.63 -0.30
C PRO A 69 8.70 7.40 -1.36
N GLN A 70 9.08 6.82 -2.51
CA GLN A 70 8.15 6.48 -3.59
C GLN A 70 7.19 5.33 -3.23
N LEU A 71 7.52 4.51 -2.24
CA LEU A 71 6.70 3.41 -1.74
C LEU A 71 5.94 3.77 -0.45
N ARG A 72 6.05 5.01 0.01
CA ARG A 72 5.35 5.49 1.21
C ARG A 72 3.99 6.07 0.84
N ALA A 73 2.94 5.34 1.17
CA ALA A 73 1.57 5.70 0.80
C ALA A 73 1.15 7.08 1.36
N ASP A 74 1.58 7.44 2.57
CA ASP A 74 1.31 8.75 3.19
C ASP A 74 1.92 9.89 2.38
N VAL A 75 3.17 9.74 1.91
CA VAL A 75 3.86 10.73 1.07
C VAL A 75 3.16 10.88 -0.28
N ASN A 76 2.77 9.76 -0.88
CA ASN A 76 2.11 9.78 -2.20
C ASN A 76 0.66 10.29 -2.14
N LEU A 77 -0.10 9.95 -1.10
CA LEU A 77 -1.45 10.47 -0.89
C LEU A 77 -1.45 11.99 -0.69
N VAL A 78 -0.46 12.53 0.05
CA VAL A 78 -0.28 13.99 0.20
C VAL A 78 0.11 14.66 -1.12
N ARG A 79 0.88 14.01 -2.00
CA ARG A 79 1.19 14.56 -3.33
C ARG A 79 -0.05 14.61 -4.21
N SER A 80 -0.86 13.55 -4.23
CA SER A 80 -2.09 13.48 -5.01
C SER A 80 -3.13 14.50 -4.57
N SER A 81 -3.22 14.82 -3.27
CA SER A 81 -4.15 15.86 -2.78
C SER A 81 -3.76 17.29 -3.15
N ARG A 82 -2.47 17.54 -3.46
CA ARG A 82 -1.98 18.87 -3.91
C ARG A 82 -2.11 19.09 -5.42
N LEU A 83 -2.28 18.01 -6.18
CA LEU A 83 -2.44 18.05 -7.63
C LEU A 83 -3.92 18.13 -8.06
N ASN A 84 -4.86 18.11 -7.12
CA ASN A 84 -6.29 18.26 -7.34
C ASN A 84 -6.79 19.65 -6.95
#